data_AF-A0A1X7BWI3-F1
#
_entry.id   AF-A0A1X7BWI3-F1
#
_cell.length_a   1.000
_cell.length_b   1.000
_cell.length_c   1.000
_cell.angle_alpha   90.00
_cell.angle_beta   90.00
_cell.angle_gamma   90.00
#
_symmetry.space_group_name_H-M   'P 1'
#
loop_
_entity.id
_entity.type
_entity.pdbx_description
1 polymer ?
#
loop_
_entity_poly.entity_id
_entity_poly.type
_entity_poly.pdbx_seq_one_letter_code
_entity_poly.pdbx_strand_id
1 'polypeptide(L)'
;MSNSESLRIIVSKCEDMLVAQCLEYDICTQAPDMEKLQDRMNCLIDAELDGSQAIDPAPERFHNLWDQAIQQAGGVREYRLLKAA
;
A
#
# COMPACT_ATOMS: atom_id res chain seq x y z
N MET A 1 8.78 -19.98 4.53
CA MET A 1 9.88 -19.03 4.75
C MET A 1 9.26 -17.68 5.01
N SER A 2 9.29 -17.22 6.26
CA SER A 2 8.67 -15.97 6.69
C SER A 2 9.66 -14.83 6.55
N ASN A 3 9.88 -14.37 5.31
CA ASN A 3 10.41 -13.03 5.10
C ASN A 3 9.27 -12.07 5.42
N SER A 4 9.40 -11.32 6.51
CA SER A 4 8.54 -10.17 6.80
C SER A 4 8.87 -9.07 5.79
N GLU A 5 8.41 -9.24 4.55
CA GLU A 5 8.56 -8.22 3.52
C GLU A 5 7.74 -7.00 3.95
N SER A 6 8.44 -5.91 4.25
CA SER A 6 7.78 -4.64 4.54
C SER A 6 7.19 -4.13 3.23
N LEU A 7 5.87 -4.10 3.13
CA LEU A 7 5.17 -3.55 1.97
C LEU A 7 5.20 -2.02 2.00
N ARG A 8 5.52 -1.40 0.86
CA ARG A 8 5.49 0.05 0.70
C ARG A 8 4.13 0.44 0.18
N ILE A 9 3.46 1.30 0.93
CA ILE A 9 2.13 1.81 0.61
C ILE A 9 2.19 3.31 0.41
N ILE A 10 1.73 3.79 -0.75
CA ILE A 10 1.43 5.21 -0.95
C ILE A 10 0.00 5.46 -0.51
N VAL A 11 -0.20 6.47 0.32
CA VAL A 11 -1.53 7.01 0.61
C VAL A 11 -1.63 8.41 0.02
N SER A 12 -2.66 8.63 -0.79
CA SER A 12 -2.99 9.94 -1.35
C SER A 12 -4.44 10.32 -0.99
N LYS A 13 -4.72 11.61 -0.90
CA LYS A 13 -6.07 12.12 -0.68
C LYS A 13 -6.68 12.52 -2.04
N CYS A 14 -7.82 11.93 -2.37
CA CYS A 14 -8.61 12.23 -3.56
C CYS A 14 -10.00 12.66 -3.09
N GLU A 15 -10.31 13.96 -3.18
CA GLU A 15 -11.55 14.54 -2.64
C GLU A 15 -11.76 14.20 -1.14
N ASP A 16 -12.87 13.56 -0.81
CA ASP A 16 -13.23 13.11 0.54
C ASP A 16 -12.73 11.69 0.87
N MET A 17 -11.94 11.08 -0.03
CA MET A 17 -11.44 9.72 0.10
C MET A 17 -9.92 9.69 0.20
N LEU A 18 -9.42 8.70 0.90
CA LEU A 18 -8.02 8.29 0.90
C LEU A 18 -7.87 7.09 -0.03
N VAL A 19 -6.80 7.07 -0.82
CA VAL A 19 -6.47 6.00 -1.75
C VAL A 19 -5.11 5.43 -1.36
N ALA A 20 -5.05 4.12 -1.14
CA ALA A 20 -3.84 3.36 -0.85
C ALA A 20 -3.44 2.51 -2.06
N GLN A 21 -2.15 2.50 -2.37
CA GLN A 21 -1.55 1.67 -3.42
C GLN A 21 -0.31 0.96 -2.84
N CYS A 22 -0.27 -0.37 -2.92
CA CYS A 22 0.95 -1.13 -2.68
C CYS A 22 1.90 -0.96 -3.85
N LEU A 23 3.22 -0.90 -3.61
CA LEU A 23 4.21 -0.81 -4.68
C LEU A 23 4.68 -2.19 -5.16
N GLU A 24 4.77 -3.15 -4.25
CA GLU A 24 5.24 -4.50 -4.56
C GLU A 24 4.23 -5.27 -5.40
N TYR A 25 2.95 -4.94 -5.26
CA TYR A 25 1.83 -5.61 -5.91
C TYR A 25 0.84 -4.57 -6.44
N ASP A 26 0.19 -4.83 -7.57
CA ASP A 26 -0.88 -4.00 -8.13
C ASP A 26 -2.19 -4.16 -7.33
N ILE A 27 -2.09 -3.90 -6.03
CA ILE A 27 -3.18 -3.91 -5.05
C ILE A 27 -3.44 -2.47 -4.64
N CYS A 28 -4.68 -2.03 -4.81
CA CYS A 28 -5.12 -0.71 -4.37
C CYS A 28 -6.48 -0.76 -3.68
N THR A 29 -6.71 0.22 -2.81
CA THR A 29 -8.02 0.40 -2.16
C THR A 29 -8.25 1.86 -1.81
N GLN A 30 -9.46 2.18 -1.39
CA GLN A 30 -9.82 3.51 -0.94
C GLN A 30 -10.77 3.46 0.25
N ALA A 31 -10.75 4.49 1.10
CA ALA A 31 -11.61 4.61 2.27
C ALA A 31 -11.75 6.08 2.70
N PRO A 32 -12.80 6.45 3.44
CA PRO A 32 -12.99 7.84 3.89
C PRO A 32 -12.03 8.26 5.01
N ASP A 33 -11.40 7.30 5.69
CA ASP A 33 -10.53 7.54 6.84
C ASP A 33 -9.40 6.50 6.88
N MET A 34 -8.33 6.81 7.63
CA MET A 34 -7.11 5.99 7.68
C MET A 34 -7.34 4.61 8.31
N GLU A 35 -8.26 4.51 9.27
CA GLU A 35 -8.57 3.26 9.98
C GLU A 35 -9.20 2.27 9.00
N LYS A 36 -10.28 2.68 8.31
CA LYS A 36 -10.90 1.85 7.28
C LYS A 36 -9.97 1.58 6.11
N LEU A 37 -9.09 2.51 5.77
CA LEU A 37 -8.11 2.31 4.70
C LEU A 37 -7.14 1.18 5.05
N GLN A 38 -6.64 1.17 6.28
CA GLN A 38 -5.74 0.12 6.77
C GLN A 38 -6.43 -1.23 6.83
N ASP A 39 -7.65 -1.30 7.36
CA ASP A 39 -8.43 -2.55 7.42
C ASP A 39 -8.68 -3.13 6.02
N ARG A 40 -9.10 -2.28 5.07
CA ARG A 40 -9.32 -2.70 3.67
C ARG A 40 -8.03 -3.17 3.01
N MET A 41 -6.92 -2.48 3.28
CA MET A 41 -5.64 -2.82 2.67
C MET A 41 -5.13 -4.18 3.19
N ASN A 42 -5.20 -4.41 4.50
CA ASN A 42 -4.85 -5.71 5.09
C ASN A 42 -5.71 -6.83 4.52
N CYS A 43 -7.03 -6.62 4.47
CA CYS A 43 -7.95 -7.62 3.93
C CYS A 43 -7.64 -7.97 2.46
N LEU A 44 -7.28 -6.99 1.63
CA LEU A 44 -6.90 -7.23 0.24
C LEU A 44 -5.56 -7.93 0.12
N ILE A 45 -4.56 -7.52 0.90
CA ILE A 45 -3.25 -8.18 0.92
C ILE A 45 -3.41 -9.64 1.32
N ASP A 46 -4.16 -9.93 2.39
CA ASP A 46 -4.39 -11.30 2.85
C ASP A 46 -5.14 -12.11 1.78
N ALA A 47 -6.20 -11.54 1.18
CA ALA A 47 -6.99 -12.24 0.16
C ALA A 47 -6.22 -12.52 -1.13
N GLU A 48 -5.41 -11.56 -1.59
CA GLU A 48 -4.72 -11.63 -2.87
C GLU A 48 -3.39 -12.39 -2.75
N LEU A 49 -2.64 -12.26 -1.65
CA LEU A 49 -1.38 -12.97 -1.43
C LEU A 49 -1.57 -14.43 -0.97
N ASP A 50 -2.73 -14.79 -0.42
CA ASP A 50 -3.11 -16.19 -0.24
C ASP A 50 -3.54 -16.85 -1.57
N GLY A 51 -3.76 -16.05 -2.62
CA GLY A 51 -4.03 -16.51 -3.97
C GLY A 51 -2.83 -17.25 -4.58
N SER A 52 -3.08 -18.29 -5.38
CA SER A 52 -2.03 -19.04 -6.08
C SER A 52 -1.50 -18.33 -7.34
N GLN A 53 -2.03 -17.16 -7.66
CA GLN A 53 -1.64 -16.37 -8.83
C GLN A 53 -0.66 -15.27 -8.42
N ALA A 54 0.43 -15.16 -9.18
CA ALA A 54 1.35 -14.05 -9.03
C ALA A 54 0.66 -12.74 -9.46
N ILE A 55 0.72 -11.74 -8.60
CA ILE A 55 0.21 -10.40 -8.88
C ILE A 55 1.37 -9.61 -9.47
N ASP A 56 1.11 -8.88 -10.55
CA ASP A 56 2.09 -7.97 -11.14
C ASP A 56 2.45 -6.85 -10.14
N PRO A 57 3.66 -6.29 -10.22
CA PRO A 57 4.02 -5.12 -9.44
C PRO A 57 3.17 -3.90 -9.82
N ALA A 58 3.11 -2.92 -8.94
CA ALA A 58 2.36 -1.70 -9.22
C ALA A 58 2.90 -0.95 -10.45
N PRO A 59 2.04 -0.21 -11.18
CA PRO A 59 2.48 0.62 -12.29
C PRO A 59 3.62 1.57 -11.90
N GLU A 60 4.62 1.72 -12.79
CA GLU A 60 5.85 2.51 -12.57
C GLU A 60 5.58 3.94 -12.07
N ARG A 61 4.47 4.56 -12.50
CA ARG A 61 4.03 5.87 -12.02
C ARG A 61 3.95 5.98 -10.49
N PHE A 62 3.58 4.91 -9.80
CA PHE A 62 3.48 4.90 -8.35
C PHE A 62 4.86 4.78 -7.69
N HIS A 63 5.78 4.02 -8.27
CA HIS A 63 7.18 4.02 -7.82
C HIS A 63 7.80 5.41 -7.94
N ASN A 64 7.55 6.11 -9.06
CA ASN A 64 8.00 7.49 -9.25
C ASN A 64 7.40 8.44 -8.22
N LEU A 65 6.12 8.28 -7.85
CA LEU A 65 5.49 9.07 -6.79
C LEU A 65 6.13 8.80 -5.42
N TRP A 66 6.46 7.55 -5.11
CA TRP A 66 7.17 7.18 -3.89
C TRP A 66 8.54 7.83 -3.82
N ASP A 67 9.32 7.74 -4.89
CA ASP A 67 10.67 8.30 -4.96
C ASP A 67 10.65 9.83 -4.85
N GLN A 68 9.72 10.49 -5.55
CA GLN A 68 9.49 11.93 -5.42
C GLN A 68 9.08 12.31 -4.00
N ALA A 69 8.18 11.52 -3.39
CA ALA A 69 7.73 11.77 -2.04
C ALA A 69 8.91 11.62 -1.07
N ILE A 70 9.73 10.57 -1.14
CA ILE A 70 10.95 10.41 -0.33
C ILE A 70 11.90 11.61 -0.49
N GLN A 71 12.11 12.07 -1.72
CA GLN A 71 12.98 13.22 -2.01
C GLN A 71 12.43 14.54 -1.45
N GLN A 72 11.10 14.69 -1.38
CA GLN A 72 10.41 15.89 -0.88
C GLN A 72 10.08 15.82 0.63
N ALA A 73 10.21 14.64 1.25
CA ALA A 73 9.62 14.34 2.53
C ALA A 73 10.56 14.41 3.74
N GLY A 74 10.30 15.43 4.55
CA GLY A 74 9.82 15.20 5.92
C GLY A 74 8.31 14.88 5.99
N GLY A 75 7.74 14.14 5.01
CA GLY A 75 6.29 13.99 4.77
C GLY A 75 5.79 12.67 4.17
N VAL A 76 6.64 11.68 3.90
CA VAL A 76 6.23 10.30 3.62
C VAL A 76 6.12 9.62 4.97
N ARG A 77 4.90 9.28 5.37
CA ARG A 77 4.70 8.32 6.45
C ARG A 77 4.89 6.95 5.84
N GLU A 78 6.05 6.35 6.08
CA GLU A 78 6.28 4.93 5.81
C GLU A 78 5.30 4.14 6.69
N TYR A 79 4.25 3.59 6.08
CA TYR A 79 3.36 2.66 6.76
C TYR A 79 3.95 1.27 6.62
N ARG A 80 4.76 0.87 7.60
CA ARG A 80 5.16 -0.53 7.76
C ARG A 80 3.94 -1.27 8.29
N LEU A 81 3.22 -1.98 7.42
CA LEU A 81 2.15 -2.89 7.84
C LEU A 81 2.78 -3.96 8.73
N LEU A 82 2.55 -3.86 10.04
CA LEU A 82 2.87 -4.92 10.98
C LEU A 82 1.85 -6.03 10.76
N LYS A 83 2.34 -7.23 10.45
CA LYS A 83 1.53 -8.43 10.33
C LYS A 83 0.64 -8.56 11.57
N ALA A 84 -0.66 -8.76 11.38
CA ALA A 84 -1.51 -9.24 12.46
C ALA A 84 -0.96 -10.59 12.93
N ALA A 85 -0.91 -10.76 14.26
CA ALA A 85 -0.22 -11.82 14.98
C ALA A 85 -0.61 -13.25 14.54
#